data_AF-A0A6G3XP55-F1
#
_entry.id   AF-A0A6G3XP55-F1
#
_cell.length_a   1.000
_cell.length_b   1.000
_cell.length_c   1.000
_cell.angle_alpha   90.00
_cell.angle_beta   90.00
_cell.angle_gamma   90.00
#
_symmetry.space_group_name_H-M   'P 1'
#
loop_
_entity.id
_entity.type
_entity.pdbx_description
1 polymer ?
#
loop_
_entity_poly.entity_id
_entity_poly.type
_entity_poly.pdbx_seq_one_letter_code
_entity_poly.pdbx_strand_id
1 'polypeptide(L)'
;ELARGMSYVPNKPSLAHVIEGDEGTAAMAEGATRGRATPNSPQWARVEAENPIKPYMTAVLEGGDPAREAKAASERITAILAGSG
;
A
#
# COMPACT_ATOMS: atom_id res chain seq x y z
N GLU A 1 -6.44 -16.86 -18.60
CA GLU A 1 -5.04 -17.32 -18.55
C GLU A 1 -4.17 -16.51 -17.56
N LEU A 2 -3.85 -15.22 -17.75
CA LEU A 2 -2.89 -14.49 -16.88
C LEU A 2 -3.26 -14.34 -15.39
N ALA A 3 -4.55 -14.13 -15.05
CA ALA A 3 -4.96 -13.93 -13.65
C ALA A 3 -4.84 -15.19 -12.77
N ARG A 4 -4.96 -16.38 -13.39
CA ARG A 4 -5.01 -17.65 -12.66
C ARG A 4 -3.62 -18.16 -12.25
N GLY A 5 -2.54 -17.62 -12.84
CA GLY A 5 -1.16 -18.02 -12.54
C GLY A 5 -0.41 -17.09 -11.58
N MET A 6 -0.98 -15.94 -11.20
CA MET A 6 -0.24 -14.87 -10.51
C MET A 6 -0.95 -14.30 -9.25
N SER A 7 -2.05 -14.90 -8.80
CA SER A 7 -2.83 -14.42 -7.63
C SER A 7 -3.16 -12.92 -7.67
N TYR A 8 -3.44 -12.36 -8.85
CA TYR A 8 -3.86 -10.96 -8.96
C TYR A 8 -5.37 -10.84 -8.78
N VAL A 9 -5.78 -10.00 -7.82
CA VAL A 9 -7.16 -9.53 -7.73
C VAL A 9 -7.46 -8.60 -8.91
N PRO A 10 -8.51 -8.86 -9.70
CA PRO A 10 -8.88 -7.98 -10.80
C PRO A 10 -9.40 -6.61 -10.30
N ASN A 11 -8.87 -5.52 -10.84
CA ASN A 11 -9.35 -4.13 -10.63
C ASN A 11 -10.68 -3.82 -11.36
N LYS A 12 -11.49 -4.82 -11.71
CA LYS A 12 -12.80 -4.62 -12.35
C LYS A 12 -13.83 -5.56 -11.73
N PRO A 13 -14.97 -5.06 -11.22
CA PRO A 13 -16.02 -5.88 -10.62
C PRO A 13 -16.54 -7.00 -11.54
N SER A 14 -16.57 -6.77 -12.86
CA SER A 14 -17.04 -7.74 -13.85
C SER A 14 -16.18 -9.01 -13.96
N LEU A 15 -14.98 -9.01 -13.37
CA LEU A 15 -14.04 -10.13 -13.39
C LEU A 15 -14.02 -10.93 -12.07
N ALA A 16 -14.90 -10.60 -11.13
CA ALA A 16 -15.02 -11.28 -9.83
C ALA A 16 -15.47 -12.76 -9.96
N HIS A 17 -16.12 -13.15 -11.04
CA HIS A 17 -16.52 -14.55 -11.28
C HIS A 17 -15.33 -15.50 -11.54
N VAL A 18 -14.12 -14.97 -11.77
CA VAL A 18 -12.92 -15.79 -12.07
C VAL A 18 -12.26 -16.34 -10.80
N ILE A 19 -12.71 -15.91 -9.62
CA ILE A 19 -12.11 -16.17 -8.31
C ILE A 19 -13.09 -16.85 -7.33
N GLU A 20 -14.27 -17.28 -7.81
CA GLU A 20 -15.21 -18.06 -6.99
C GLU A 20 -14.58 -19.40 -6.59
N GLY A 21 -14.37 -19.59 -5.28
CA GLY A 21 -13.82 -20.82 -4.69
C GLY A 21 -12.43 -20.67 -4.05
N ASP A 22 -11.81 -19.49 -4.09
CA ASP A 22 -10.51 -19.22 -3.44
C ASP A 22 -10.66 -18.16 -2.33
N GLU A 23 -10.71 -18.62 -1.09
CA GLU A 23 -10.87 -17.78 0.12
C GLU A 23 -9.82 -16.66 0.21
N GLY A 24 -8.59 -16.90 -0.27
CA GLY A 24 -7.52 -15.91 -0.27
C GLY A 24 -7.83 -14.73 -1.20
N THR A 25 -8.43 -15.01 -2.36
CA THR A 25 -8.71 -13.98 -3.35
C THR A 25 -9.94 -13.14 -2.99
N ALA A 26 -10.90 -13.71 -2.26
CA ALA A 26 -12.02 -12.96 -1.67
C ALA A 26 -11.54 -11.95 -0.61
N ALA A 27 -10.64 -12.35 0.29
CA ALA A 27 -10.05 -11.47 1.29
C ALA A 27 -9.23 -10.33 0.66
N MET A 28 -8.46 -10.63 -0.40
CA MET A 28 -7.73 -9.60 -1.14
C MET A 28 -8.66 -8.63 -1.88
N ALA A 29 -9.80 -9.10 -2.41
CA ALA A 29 -10.79 -8.25 -3.06
C ALA A 29 -11.44 -7.27 -2.07
N GLU A 30 -11.78 -7.71 -0.86
CA GLU A 30 -12.27 -6.82 0.21
C GLU A 30 -11.21 -5.77 0.57
N GLY A 31 -9.95 -6.19 0.78
CA GLY A 31 -8.85 -5.27 1.07
C GLY A 31 -8.61 -4.23 -0.03
N ALA A 32 -8.75 -4.62 -1.29
CA ALA A 32 -8.58 -3.73 -2.44
C ALA A 32 -9.65 -2.62 -2.52
N THR A 33 -10.86 -2.84 -2.00
CA THR A 33 -11.91 -1.80 -1.96
C THR A 33 -11.54 -0.60 -1.08
N ARG A 34 -10.61 -0.79 -0.14
CA ARG A 34 -10.04 0.26 0.72
C ARG A 34 -8.63 0.68 0.30
N GLY A 35 -8.06 0.01 -0.70
CA GLY A 35 -6.76 0.34 -1.25
C GLY A 35 -6.83 1.66 -2.02
N ARG A 36 -5.90 2.58 -1.75
CA ARG A 36 -5.65 3.71 -2.64
C ARG A 36 -4.50 3.35 -3.56
N ALA A 37 -4.64 3.68 -4.84
CA ALA A 37 -3.51 3.58 -5.77
C ALA A 37 -2.34 4.41 -5.24
N THR A 38 -1.12 3.92 -5.45
CA THR A 38 0.08 4.70 -5.23
C THR A 38 -0.01 6.00 -6.05
N PRO A 39 0.26 7.17 -5.45
CA PRO A 39 0.22 8.45 -6.14
C PRO A 39 1.04 8.42 -7.44
N ASN A 40 0.48 8.95 -8.54
CA ASN A 40 1.18 9.08 -9.83
C ASN A 40 2.21 10.23 -9.83
N SER A 41 2.95 10.40 -8.73
CA SER A 41 3.97 11.43 -8.60
C SER A 41 5.28 11.00 -9.29
N PRO A 42 5.96 11.90 -10.02
CA PRO A 42 7.33 11.64 -10.51
C PRO A 42 8.30 11.27 -9.38
N GLN A 43 8.00 11.68 -8.14
CA GLN A 43 8.82 11.42 -6.96
C GLN A 43 8.50 10.08 -6.28
N TRP A 44 7.58 9.27 -6.81
CA TRP A 44 7.18 8.01 -6.18
C TRP A 44 8.35 7.04 -5.99
N ALA A 45 9.22 6.91 -6.99
CA ALA A 45 10.42 6.07 -6.91
C ALA A 45 11.33 6.47 -5.72
N ARG A 46 11.36 7.75 -5.36
CA ARG A 46 12.12 8.24 -4.20
C ARG A 46 11.45 7.86 -2.88
N VAL A 47 10.12 7.90 -2.80
CA VAL A 47 9.37 7.41 -1.64
C VAL A 47 9.64 5.92 -1.41
N GLU A 48 9.65 5.13 -2.49
CA GLU A 48 9.94 3.70 -2.41
C GLU A 48 11.39 3.42 -1.98
N ALA A 49 12.35 4.20 -2.49
CA ALA A 49 13.75 4.07 -2.12
C ALA A 49 14.03 4.44 -0.66
N GLU A 50 13.45 5.53 -0.16
CA GLU A 50 13.65 5.97 1.22
C GLU A 50 12.82 5.16 2.22
N ASN A 51 11.67 4.65 1.80
CA ASN A 51 10.72 3.84 2.59
C ASN A 51 10.49 4.36 4.02
N PRO A 52 9.86 5.54 4.22
CA PRO A 52 9.61 6.12 5.54
C PRO A 52 8.70 5.27 6.45
N ILE A 53 7.97 4.30 5.89
CA ILE A 53 7.10 3.39 6.63
C ILE A 53 7.91 2.40 7.47
N LYS A 54 9.05 1.93 6.97
CA LYS A 54 9.90 0.97 7.68
C LYS A 54 10.41 1.49 9.04
N PRO A 55 11.04 2.67 9.15
CA PRO A 55 11.45 3.20 10.44
C PRO A 55 10.25 3.53 11.35
N TYR A 56 9.11 3.95 10.81
CA TYR A 56 7.87 4.11 11.58
C TYR A 56 7.45 2.81 12.26
N MET A 57 7.37 1.72 11.50
CA MET A 57 7.00 0.41 12.03
C MET A 57 7.99 -0.07 13.09
N THR A 58 9.29 0.12 12.86
CA THR A 58 10.33 -0.18 13.86
C THR A 58 10.09 0.61 15.15
N ALA A 59 9.90 1.93 15.08
CA ALA A 59 9.71 2.77 16.25
C ALA A 59 8.47 2.37 17.08
N VAL A 60 7.37 1.99 16.42
CA VAL A 60 6.17 1.50 17.12
C VAL A 60 6.42 0.15 17.80
N LEU A 61 7.09 -0.78 17.12
CA LEU A 61 7.41 -2.09 17.70
C LEU A 61 8.38 -1.99 18.88
N GLU A 62 9.21 -0.95 18.91
CA GLU A 62 10.12 -0.62 20.02
C GLU A 62 9.43 0.17 21.16
N GLY A 63 8.12 0.41 21.07
CA GLY A 63 7.33 1.05 22.14
C GLY A 63 7.04 2.54 21.94
N GLY A 64 7.32 3.10 20.76
CA GLY A 64 6.95 4.46 20.39
C GLY A 64 5.43 4.66 20.25
N ASP A 65 4.99 5.92 20.40
CA ASP A 65 3.57 6.29 20.23
C ASP A 65 3.14 6.17 18.75
N PRO A 66 2.16 5.31 18.42
CA PRO A 66 1.78 5.07 17.02
C PRO A 66 1.31 6.33 16.27
N ALA A 67 0.55 7.20 16.92
CA ALA A 67 0.00 8.38 16.26
C ALA A 67 1.10 9.39 15.91
N ARG A 68 2.04 9.62 16.84
CA ARG A 68 3.19 10.50 16.64
C ARG A 68 4.11 9.98 15.55
N GLU A 69 4.47 8.69 15.59
CA GLU A 69 5.40 8.11 14.62
C GLU A 69 4.76 8.03 13.22
N ALA A 70 3.45 7.74 13.13
CA ALA A 70 2.72 7.76 11.87
C ALA A 70 2.66 9.17 11.26
N LYS A 71 2.48 10.20 12.10
CA LYS A 71 2.50 11.59 11.65
C LYS A 71 3.85 11.97 11.05
N ALA A 72 4.96 11.61 11.70
CA ALA A 72 6.30 11.88 11.20
C ALA A 72 6.56 11.20 9.84
N ALA A 73 6.15 9.93 9.69
CA ALA A 73 6.24 9.23 8.40
C ALA A 73 5.39 9.91 7.32
N SER A 74 4.17 10.33 7.65
CA SER A 74 3.28 11.03 6.72
C SER A 74 3.85 12.37 6.27
N GLU A 75 4.45 13.15 7.18
CA GLU A 75 5.14 14.40 6.87
C GLU A 75 6.34 14.17 5.94
N ARG A 76 7.15 13.13 6.21
CA ARG A 76 8.29 12.78 5.34
C ARG A 76 7.86 12.39 3.93
N ILE A 77 6.84 11.53 3.81
CA ILE A 77 6.27 11.14 2.52
C ILE A 77 5.77 12.39 1.77
N THR A 78 5.07 13.29 2.47
CA THR A 78 4.56 14.54 1.90
C THR A 78 5.70 15.43 1.38
N ALA A 79 6.79 15.58 2.13
CA ALA A 79 7.95 16.36 1.72
C ALA A 79 8.64 15.77 0.48
N ILE A 80 8.82 14.45 0.42
CA ILE A 80 9.39 13.77 -0.76
C ILE A 80 8.50 14.01 -1.98
N LEU A 81 7.18 13.84 -1.84
CA LEU A 81 6.23 14.02 -2.94
C LEU A 81 6.15 15.47 -3.41
N ALA A 82 6.37 16.45 -2.52
CA ALA A 82 6.46 17.86 -2.86
C ALA A 82 7.82 18.27 -3.48
N GLY A 83 8.81 17.37 -3.48
CA GLY A 83 10.18 17.65 -3.95
C GLY A 83 11.02 18.49 -2.97
N SER A 84 10.56 18.66 -1.74
CA SER A 84 11.22 19.45 -0.68
C SER A 84 11.88 18.59 0.40
N GLY A 85 11.70 17.27 0.36
CA GLY A 85 12.29 16.29 1.27
C GLY A 85 13.69 15.87 0.87
#